data_AF-A0A4Y7PUY7-F1
#
_entry.id   AF-A0A4Y7PUY7-F1
#
_cell.length_a   1.000
_cell.length_b   1.000
_cell.length_c   1.000
_cell.angle_alpha   90.00
_cell.angle_beta   90.00
_cell.angle_gamma   90.00
#
_symmetry.space_group_name_H-M   'P 1'
#
loop_
_entity.id
_entity.type
_entity.pdbx_description
1 polymer ?
#
loop_
_entity_poly.entity_id
_entity_poly.type
_entity_poly.pdbx_seq_one_letter_code
_entity_poly.pdbx_strand_id
1 'polypeptide(L)'
;MPSVDTGRYTITNAKFHNVALLPDANSESDVVAGTAETSPTEVWNITLLSNKRYIIQNYGVASFATCRFRPKKGDTVVGGGRSQQWLILESRVDGRYIISPTNADLCWGLQDDENDTPVILASTPKDPKNQWIFSKVSA
;
A
#
# COMPACT_ATOMS: atom_id res chain seq x y z
N MET A 1 18.99 7.13 -3.29
CA MET A 1 18.16 7.92 -2.34
C MET A 1 16.95 7.08 -1.95
N PRO A 2 16.33 7.26 -0.78
CA PRO A 2 15.04 6.61 -0.52
C PRO A 2 14.02 7.08 -1.57
N SER A 3 13.18 6.16 -2.06
CA SER A 3 12.16 6.49 -3.07
C SER A 3 11.02 7.31 -2.48
N VAL A 4 10.74 7.13 -1.18
CA VAL A 4 9.74 7.89 -0.42
C VAL A 4 10.31 8.21 0.97
N ASP A 5 10.10 9.44 1.45
CA ASP A 5 10.52 9.86 2.79
C ASP A 5 9.49 9.48 3.86
N THR A 6 9.93 9.33 5.11
CA THR A 6 9.02 9.11 6.25
C THR A 6 7.99 10.24 6.36
N GLY A 7 6.72 9.90 6.55
CA GLY A 7 5.63 10.88 6.66
C GLY A 7 4.23 10.27 6.57
N ARG A 8 3.23 11.15 6.55
CA ARG A 8 1.81 10.80 6.33
C ARG A 8 1.46 10.99 4.86
N TYR A 9 0.82 9.99 4.27
CA TYR A 9 0.48 9.98 2.85
C TYR A 9 -0.90 9.39 2.62
N THR A 10 -1.57 9.82 1.55
CA THR A 10 -2.54 8.98 0.85
C THR A 10 -1.80 8.17 -0.22
N ILE A 11 -2.24 6.93 -0.43
CA ILE A 11 -1.66 6.01 -1.41
C ILE A 11 -2.70 5.78 -2.50
N THR A 12 -2.48 6.32 -3.69
CA THR A 12 -3.47 6.30 -4.77
C THR A 12 -3.03 5.38 -5.90
N ASN A 13 -3.92 4.52 -6.40
CA ASN A 13 -3.62 3.66 -7.53
C ASN A 13 -3.38 4.49 -8.79
N ALA A 14 -2.30 4.22 -9.52
CA ALA A 14 -1.91 5.03 -10.67
C ALA A 14 -2.78 4.83 -11.92
N LYS A 15 -3.55 3.73 -12.01
CA LYS A 15 -4.48 3.48 -13.11
C LYS A 15 -5.90 3.88 -12.79
N PHE A 16 -6.40 3.44 -11.65
CA PHE A 16 -7.82 3.54 -11.31
C PHE A 16 -8.13 4.76 -10.44
N HIS A 17 -7.10 5.42 -9.89
CA HIS A 17 -7.24 6.62 -9.06
C HIS A 17 -7.98 6.42 -7.72
N ASN A 18 -8.34 5.18 -7.37
CA ASN A 18 -8.80 4.83 -6.01
C ASN A 18 -7.67 5.00 -4.99
N VAL A 19 -8.03 5.39 -3.77
CA VAL A 19 -7.12 5.38 -2.61
C VAL A 19 -7.11 4.01 -1.98
N ALA A 20 -5.96 3.57 -1.49
CA ALA A 20 -5.89 2.42 -0.61
C ALA A 20 -6.37 2.84 0.79
N LEU A 21 -7.37 2.14 1.32
CA LEU A 21 -7.88 2.38 2.68
C LEU A 21 -8.01 1.07 3.44
N LEU A 22 -8.03 1.16 4.77
CA LEU A 22 -8.32 0.05 5.66
C LEU A 22 -9.59 0.38 6.44
N PRO A 23 -10.72 -0.31 6.18
CA PRO A 23 -12.04 0.17 6.60
C PRO A 23 -12.24 0.10 8.12
N ASP A 24 -11.58 -0.83 8.79
CA ASP A 24 -11.71 -1.03 10.23
C ASP A 24 -10.40 -1.57 10.86
N ALA A 25 -10.41 -1.67 12.20
CA ALA A 25 -9.29 -2.17 12.98
C ALA A 25 -9.33 -3.70 13.19
N ASN A 26 -10.24 -4.42 12.53
CA ASN A 26 -10.34 -5.86 12.71
C ASN A 26 -9.10 -6.53 12.13
N SER A 27 -8.66 -7.59 12.81
CA SER A 27 -7.54 -8.39 12.31
C SER A 27 -7.92 -9.02 10.99
N GLU A 28 -7.00 -8.97 10.02
CA GLU A 28 -7.16 -9.58 8.69
C GLU A 28 -8.22 -8.92 7.79
N SER A 29 -8.74 -7.73 8.14
CA SER A 29 -9.52 -6.93 7.20
C SER A 29 -8.69 -6.54 5.99
N ASP A 30 -9.25 -6.69 4.80
CA ASP A 30 -8.57 -6.33 3.57
C ASP A 30 -8.29 -4.82 3.51
N VAL A 31 -7.11 -4.47 2.99
CA VAL A 31 -6.87 -3.14 2.44
C VAL A 31 -7.59 -3.08 1.11
N VAL A 32 -8.48 -2.12 0.92
CA VAL A 32 -9.36 -2.04 -0.23
C VAL A 32 -9.20 -0.73 -0.99
N ALA A 33 -9.69 -0.73 -2.23
CA ALA A 33 -9.90 0.46 -3.02
C ALA A 33 -11.06 1.27 -2.43
N GLY A 34 -10.87 2.57 -2.29
CA GLY A 34 -11.95 3.48 -1.98
C GLY A 34 -11.85 4.79 -2.73
N THR A 35 -12.86 5.62 -2.54
CA THR A 35 -12.89 6.99 -3.03
C THR A 35 -12.21 7.89 -1.99
N ALA A 36 -11.49 8.92 -2.44
CA ALA A 36 -10.87 9.87 -1.51
C ALA A 36 -11.94 10.72 -0.82
N GLU A 37 -12.26 10.43 0.44
CA GLU A 37 -13.26 11.15 1.23
C GLU A 37 -12.61 11.95 2.37
N THR A 38 -11.27 11.99 2.43
CA THR A 38 -10.51 12.65 3.50
C THR A 38 -10.70 11.95 4.85
N SER A 39 -10.95 10.64 4.83
CA SER A 39 -11.07 9.84 6.05
C SER A 39 -9.68 9.49 6.63
N PRO A 40 -9.52 9.43 7.96
CA PRO A 40 -8.32 8.90 8.60
C PRO A 40 -7.96 7.47 8.15
N THR A 41 -8.95 6.68 7.70
CA THR A 41 -8.76 5.31 7.20
C THR A 41 -8.06 5.24 5.83
N GLU A 42 -7.97 6.36 5.11
CA GLU A 42 -7.27 6.49 3.82
C GLU A 42 -5.82 6.98 3.99
N VAL A 43 -5.45 7.41 5.20
CA VAL A 43 -4.16 8.01 5.51
C VAL A 43 -3.22 6.94 6.08
N TRP A 44 -1.99 6.93 5.59
CA TRP A 44 -0.97 5.97 5.96
C TRP A 44 0.29 6.67 6.48
N ASN A 45 0.75 6.22 7.65
CA ASN A 45 2.09 6.51 8.15
C ASN A 45 3.09 5.61 7.42
N ILE A 46 3.97 6.22 6.63
CA ILE A 46 5.08 5.56 5.95
C ILE A 46 6.34 5.84 6.76
N THR A 47 7.01 4.79 7.24
CA THR A 47 8.24 4.93 8.01
C THR A 47 9.37 4.19 7.33
N LEU A 48 10.39 4.93 6.90
CA LEU A 48 11.66 4.42 6.40
C LEU A 48 12.52 3.91 7.56
N LEU A 49 12.90 2.64 7.50
CA LEU A 49 13.79 1.99 8.46
C LEU A 49 15.26 2.15 8.05
N SER A 50 16.17 1.98 9.01
CA SER A 50 17.63 2.07 8.79
C SER A 50 18.16 1.09 7.73
N ASN A 51 17.46 -0.03 7.51
CA ASN A 51 17.79 -1.02 6.48
C ASN A 51 17.19 -0.70 5.10
N LYS A 52 16.71 0.53 4.87
CA LYS A 52 16.09 1.01 3.63
C LYS A 52 14.80 0.32 3.23
N ARG A 53 14.10 -0.28 4.21
CA ARG A 53 12.77 -0.88 4.04
C ARG A 53 11.74 -0.01 4.73
N TYR A 54 10.48 -0.28 4.45
CA TYR A 54 9.36 0.52 4.93
C TYR A 54 8.43 -0.29 5.81
N ILE A 55 7.86 0.34 6.82
CA ILE A 55 6.61 -0.11 7.42
C ILE A 55 5.50 0.85 6.99
N ILE A 56 4.32 0.30 6.76
CA ILE A 56 3.14 1.01 6.29
C ILE A 56 2.06 0.77 7.34
N GLN A 57 1.64 1.83 8.03
CA GLN A 57 0.64 1.74 9.10
C GLN A 57 -0.51 2.67 8.81
N ASN A 58 -1.73 2.17 8.88
CA ASN A 58 -2.91 3.00 8.73
C ASN A 58 -3.00 3.99 9.90
N TYR A 59 -3.27 5.26 9.60
CA TYR A 59 -3.35 6.32 10.59
C TYR A 59 -4.64 6.23 11.41
N GLY A 60 -5.78 5.99 10.76
CA GLY A 60 -7.09 5.96 11.42
C GLY A 60 -7.30 4.76 12.35
N VAL A 61 -6.85 3.58 11.95
CA VAL A 61 -7.10 2.33 12.70
C VAL A 61 -5.87 1.73 13.38
N ALA A 62 -4.71 2.41 13.28
CA ALA A 62 -3.44 2.01 13.88
C ALA A 62 -2.91 0.61 13.50
N SER A 63 -3.48 -0.04 12.49
CA SER A 63 -3.08 -1.37 12.00
C SER A 63 -2.03 -1.26 10.90
N PHE A 64 -1.11 -2.23 10.82
CA PHE A 64 -0.11 -2.30 9.77
C PHE A 64 -0.65 -2.98 8.51
N ALA A 65 -0.23 -2.52 7.35
CA ALA A 65 -0.43 -3.28 6.12
C ALA A 65 0.50 -4.50 6.13
N THR A 66 -0.10 -5.68 5.99
CA THR A 66 0.57 -6.97 6.05
C THR A 66 0.07 -7.89 4.93
N CYS A 67 0.80 -8.96 4.67
CA CYS A 67 0.31 -10.07 3.86
C CYS A 67 0.75 -11.37 4.51
N ARG A 68 0.21 -12.49 4.04
CA ARG A 68 0.60 -13.79 4.60
C ARG A 68 2.10 -14.08 4.44
N PHE A 69 2.60 -14.98 5.29
CA PHE A 69 3.94 -15.53 5.13
C PHE A 69 4.07 -16.30 3.81
N ARG A 70 5.18 -16.09 3.09
CA ARG A 70 5.40 -16.62 1.72
C ARG A 70 4.23 -16.27 0.79
N PRO A 71 4.08 -14.98 0.47
CA PRO A 71 2.99 -14.51 -0.35
C PRO A 71 3.04 -15.14 -1.75
N LYS A 72 1.86 -15.39 -2.31
CA LYS A 72 1.63 -15.80 -3.70
C LYS A 72 0.82 -14.74 -4.41
N LYS A 73 0.85 -14.80 -5.74
CA LYS A 73 -0.01 -14.00 -6.60
C LYS A 73 -1.48 -14.22 -6.20
N GLY A 74 -2.22 -13.13 -6.03
CA GLY A 74 -3.63 -13.12 -5.66
C GLY A 74 -3.90 -13.09 -4.15
N ASP A 75 -2.87 -13.23 -3.30
CA ASP A 75 -3.05 -13.00 -1.87
C ASP A 75 -3.40 -11.53 -1.60
N THR A 76 -4.29 -11.27 -0.66
CA THR A 76 -4.67 -9.92 -0.26
C THR A 76 -3.65 -9.29 0.68
N VAL A 77 -3.62 -7.96 0.66
CA VAL A 77 -2.98 -7.13 1.68
C VAL A 77 -4.03 -6.83 2.73
N VAL A 78 -3.71 -7.07 3.99
CA VAL A 78 -4.65 -6.96 5.12
C VAL A 78 -4.09 -6.11 6.25
N GLY A 79 -4.98 -5.60 7.09
CA GLY A 79 -4.66 -5.01 8.38
C GLY A 79 -4.16 -6.06 9.37
N GLY A 80 -3.02 -5.78 10.01
CA GLY A 80 -2.41 -6.66 11.01
C GLY A 80 -1.82 -5.89 12.19
N GLY A 81 -1.86 -6.49 13.38
CA GLY A 81 -1.29 -5.88 14.60
C GLY A 81 0.24 -5.90 14.67
N ARG A 82 0.92 -6.67 13.80
CA ARG A 82 2.38 -6.73 13.72
C ARG A 82 2.87 -6.04 12.46
N SER A 83 3.93 -5.26 12.59
CA SER A 83 4.54 -4.61 11.44
C SER A 83 5.18 -5.63 10.49
N GLN A 84 5.01 -5.39 9.20
CA GLN A 84 5.69 -6.10 8.13
C GLN A 84 6.52 -5.10 7.33
N GLN A 85 7.71 -5.54 6.90
CA GLN A 85 8.60 -4.71 6.09
C GLN A 85 8.29 -4.87 4.60
N TRP A 86 8.24 -3.74 3.91
CA TRP A 86 7.97 -3.60 2.48
C TRP A 86 9.15 -2.93 1.77
N LEU A 87 9.29 -3.20 0.48
CA LEU A 87 10.09 -2.43 -0.45
C LEU A 87 9.17 -1.43 -1.15
N ILE A 88 9.58 -0.16 -1.20
CA ILE A 88 8.93 0.87 -2.01
C ILE A 88 9.97 1.36 -3.01
N LEU A 89 9.73 1.09 -4.29
CA LEU A 89 10.65 1.40 -5.36
C LEU A 89 9.95 2.31 -6.37
N GLU A 90 10.62 3.37 -6.78
CA GLU A 90 10.13 4.19 -7.90
C GLU A 90 10.16 3.36 -9.20
N SER A 91 9.09 3.48 -9.97
CA SER A 91 8.95 2.82 -11.26
C SER A 91 9.78 3.56 -12.33
N ARG A 92 9.64 3.16 -13.60
CA ARG A 92 10.23 3.90 -14.72
C ARG A 92 9.47 5.18 -15.09
N VAL A 93 8.30 5.38 -14.48
CA VAL A 93 7.50 6.59 -14.61
C VAL A 93 7.65 7.35 -13.30
N ASP A 94 8.22 8.54 -13.41
CA ASP A 94 8.51 9.42 -12.28
C ASP A 94 7.25 9.67 -11.43
N GLY A 95 7.43 9.64 -10.10
CA GLY A 95 6.35 9.82 -9.14
C GLY A 95 5.37 8.64 -9.01
N ARG A 96 5.64 7.50 -9.67
CA ARG A 96 4.90 6.25 -9.49
C ARG A 96 5.78 5.19 -8.85
N TYR A 97 5.22 4.45 -7.92
CA TYR A 97 5.95 3.55 -7.04
C TYR A 97 5.35 2.16 -7.02
N ILE A 98 6.19 1.17 -6.74
CA ILE A 98 5.83 -0.23 -6.59
C ILE A 98 6.04 -0.60 -5.13
N ILE A 99 5.02 -1.17 -4.49
CA ILE A 99 5.07 -1.64 -3.11
C ILE A 99 5.16 -3.17 -3.13
N SER A 100 6.24 -3.74 -2.60
CA SER A 100 6.54 -5.18 -2.73
C SER A 100 6.91 -5.82 -1.38
N PRO A 101 6.47 -7.06 -1.09
CA PRO A 101 7.00 -7.79 0.05
C PRO A 101 8.50 -8.03 -0.16
N THR A 102 9.23 -8.21 0.94
CA THR A 102 10.70 -8.28 0.88
C THR A 102 11.26 -9.65 0.45
N ASN A 103 10.40 -10.65 0.26
CA ASN A 103 10.75 -12.05 0.02
C ASN A 103 10.01 -12.68 -1.17
N ALA A 104 9.37 -11.89 -2.03
CA ALA A 104 8.72 -12.37 -3.24
C ALA A 104 8.72 -11.31 -4.34
N ASP A 105 8.81 -11.75 -5.60
CA ASP A 105 8.71 -10.90 -6.79
C ASP A 105 7.23 -10.59 -7.09
N LEU A 106 6.57 -9.97 -6.12
CA LEU A 106 5.18 -9.56 -6.19
C LEU A 106 5.05 -8.08 -5.82
N CYS A 107 3.94 -7.44 -6.16
CA CYS A 107 3.68 -6.07 -5.77
C CYS A 107 2.19 -5.82 -5.54
N TRP A 108 1.87 -4.80 -4.76
CA TRP A 108 0.49 -4.36 -4.56
C TRP A 108 -0.15 -3.96 -5.88
N GLY A 109 -1.42 -4.31 -6.06
CA GLY A 109 -2.21 -3.88 -7.19
C GLY A 109 -3.70 -4.10 -6.99
N LEU A 110 -4.48 -3.52 -7.90
CA LEU A 110 -5.93 -3.67 -7.94
C LEU A 110 -6.35 -4.46 -9.19
N GLN A 111 -7.43 -5.23 -9.07
CA GLN A 111 -8.01 -5.91 -10.22
C GLN A 111 -8.83 -4.97 -11.11
N ASP A 112 -9.58 -4.07 -10.50
CA ASP A 112 -10.50 -3.10 -11.12
C ASP A 112 -10.60 -1.81 -10.26
N ASP A 113 -11.51 -0.92 -10.63
CA ASP A 113 -11.77 0.39 -10.03
C ASP A 113 -12.99 0.41 -9.09
N GLU A 114 -13.63 -0.72 -8.85
CA GLU A 114 -14.79 -0.79 -7.94
C GLU A 114 -14.34 -0.49 -6.50
N ASN A 115 -15.19 0.23 -5.76
CA ASN A 115 -14.97 0.42 -4.33
C ASN A 115 -15.01 -0.94 -3.63
N ASP A 116 -14.27 -1.06 -2.53
CA ASP A 116 -14.09 -2.28 -1.76
C ASP A 116 -13.30 -3.40 -2.49
N THR A 117 -12.82 -3.16 -3.73
CA THR A 117 -11.93 -4.09 -4.40
C THR A 117 -10.63 -4.26 -3.61
N PRO A 118 -10.27 -5.50 -3.19
CA PRO A 118 -9.08 -5.72 -2.38
C PRO A 118 -7.78 -5.37 -3.10
N VAL A 119 -6.84 -4.80 -2.36
CA VAL A 119 -5.45 -4.70 -2.78
C VAL A 119 -4.84 -6.09 -2.70
N ILE A 120 -4.41 -6.61 -3.85
CA ILE A 120 -3.81 -7.94 -3.97
C ILE A 120 -2.33 -7.86 -4.32
N LEU A 121 -1.64 -8.99 -4.17
CA LEU A 121 -0.29 -9.18 -4.65
C LEU A 121 -0.29 -9.67 -6.10
N ALA A 122 0.21 -8.84 -7.02
CA ALA A 122 0.34 -9.08 -8.44
C ALA A 122 1.81 -9.33 -8.84
N SER A 123 2.06 -9.75 -10.10
CA SER A 123 3.40 -10.09 -10.63
C SER A 123 3.87 -9.19 -11.78
N THR A 124 3.07 -8.19 -12.17
CA THR A 124 3.36 -7.32 -13.33
C THR A 124 3.60 -5.87 -12.88
N PRO A 125 4.76 -5.53 -12.27
CA PRO A 125 5.03 -4.20 -11.72
C PRO A 125 5.05 -3.05 -12.75
N LYS A 126 5.12 -3.40 -14.04
CA LYS A 126 5.04 -2.43 -15.14
C LYS A 126 3.61 -1.99 -15.47
N ASP A 127 2.61 -2.74 -15.03
CA ASP A 127 1.20 -2.39 -15.24
C ASP A 127 0.82 -1.23 -14.30
N PRO A 128 0.27 -0.11 -14.81
CA PRO A 128 -0.14 1.01 -13.97
C PRO A 128 -1.11 0.64 -12.83
N LYS A 129 -1.89 -0.44 -12.96
CA LYS A 129 -2.79 -0.90 -11.87
C LYS A 129 -2.04 -1.48 -10.66
N ASN A 130 -0.75 -1.77 -10.83
CA ASN A 130 0.16 -2.26 -9.80
C ASN A 130 1.17 -1.19 -9.36
N GLN A 131 0.91 0.08 -9.71
CA GLN A 131 1.72 1.23 -9.35
C GLN A 131 0.89 2.20 -8.53
N TRP A 132 1.56 2.93 -7.65
CA TRP A 132 0.95 3.76 -6.63
C TRP A 132 1.60 5.13 -6.59
N ILE A 133 0.83 6.15 -6.28
CA ILE A 133 1.26 7.53 -6.10
C ILE A 133 1.16 7.84 -4.61
N PHE A 134 2.23 8.41 -4.05
CA PHE A 134 2.28 8.84 -2.66
C PHE A 134 2.07 10.35 -2.59
N SER A 135 0.92 10.78 -2.06
CA SER A 135 0.60 12.20 -1.90
C SER A 135 0.71 12.57 -0.43
N LYS A 136 1.64 13.47 -0.09
CA LYS A 136 1.92 13.84 1.30
C LYS A 136 0.73 14.60 1.89
N VAL A 137 0.27 14.17 3.06
CA VAL A 137 -0.76 14.86 3.83
C VAL A 137 -0.05 15.85 4.74
N SER A 138 -0.32 17.14 4.57
CA SER A 138 0.17 18.19 5.48
C SER A 138 -0.42 17.97 6.88
N ALA A 139 0.43 18.13 7.90
CA ALA A 139 0.04 18.04 9.30
C ALA A 139 -0.84 19.21 9.74
#